data_AF-A0A9P1G3C3-F1
#
_entry.id   AF-A0A9P1G3C3-F1
#
_cell.length_a   1.000
_cell.length_b   1.000
_cell.length_c   1.000
_cell.angle_alpha   90.00
_cell.angle_beta   90.00
_cell.angle_gamma   90.00
#
_symmetry.space_group_name_H-M   'P 1'
#
loop_
_entity.id
_entity.type
_entity.pdbx_description
1 polymer ?
#
loop_
_entity_poly.entity_id
_entity_poly.type
_entity_poly.pdbx_seq_one_letter_code
_entity_poly.pdbx_strand_id
1 'polypeptide(L)'
;MNYIGSTYCTRFCLAVLPKTSYGENDSAFHCLLEKLSEDMSLVTSEGLLGPDGRKYWAAPIAMKGDWPFLAKAGQLQRSFHNQPKHGHAKKTKPCPGVCHLCEGGKPSIPFEDLSIFAEWQFHMGVIPPWDSIPNFILNCCRDVSYPETFLAPDPWHTWHLGEGRNFCSNAIALITSTMPQGNIDAKLDALYEKYRQYCRRNQRQTYASKFTKELFNVKGTEYPTGGWTKGNFTTSLMKFVEFYLHRHEKEFEPDSLFVKTALAARVINQVWSKLYAAPLWIPSWEAVAIAKRAFVFLDLYMSLASQAKQEGYLLYLVNAKAHMLSHIFRSMLWQADLNGVVLNPMVFGVQMEEDLVGKSCRLMRRVSPQVAVEKTLRRYLIAAADAWSKANMWNRI
;
A
#
# COMPACT_ATOMS: atom_id res chain seq x y z
N MET A 1 -0.35 16.49 3.76
CA MET A 1 0.49 15.45 4.41
C MET A 1 1.95 15.74 4.16
N ASN A 2 2.85 15.32 5.05
CA ASN A 2 4.29 15.62 5.00
C ASN A 2 5.04 14.68 4.04
N TYR A 3 4.79 14.81 2.72
CA TYR A 3 5.49 14.06 1.66
C TYR A 3 6.62 14.84 0.98
N ILE A 4 6.88 16.06 1.44
CA ILE A 4 7.89 16.96 0.87
C ILE A 4 8.98 17.17 1.92
N GLY A 5 10.23 17.25 1.45
CA GLY A 5 11.39 17.49 2.29
C GLY A 5 12.10 16.21 2.74
N SER A 6 13.11 16.38 3.58
CA SER A 6 13.91 15.25 4.08
C SER A 6 13.10 14.44 5.09
N THR A 7 13.09 13.11 4.93
CA THR A 7 12.56 12.17 5.93
C THR A 7 13.22 12.32 7.29
N TYR A 8 14.48 12.76 7.34
CA TYR A 8 15.17 13.08 8.60
C TYR A 8 14.52 14.23 9.39
N CYS A 9 13.73 15.09 8.74
CA CYS A 9 13.03 16.20 9.39
C CYS A 9 11.64 15.81 9.91
N THR A 10 11.10 14.68 9.48
CA THR A 10 9.70 14.33 9.70
C THR A 10 9.48 12.92 10.24
N ARG A 11 10.55 12.13 10.40
CA ARG A 11 10.52 10.75 10.88
C ARG A 11 11.68 10.47 11.84
N PHE A 12 11.36 9.70 12.88
CA PHE A 12 12.26 9.40 13.98
C PHE A 12 12.67 7.93 13.95
N CYS A 13 13.98 7.66 13.94
CA CYS A 13 14.50 6.30 14.07
C CYS A 13 14.56 5.96 15.56
N LEU A 14 13.56 5.25 16.06
CA LEU A 14 13.47 4.87 17.48
C LEU A 14 14.36 3.67 17.82
N ALA A 15 14.51 2.74 16.87
CA ALA A 15 15.31 1.53 17.07
C ALA A 15 15.90 1.02 15.75
N VAL A 16 16.98 0.22 15.88
CA VAL A 16 17.60 -0.52 14.78
C VAL A 16 17.82 -1.95 15.24
N LEU A 17 17.26 -2.90 14.49
CA LEU A 17 17.39 -4.33 14.77
C LEU A 17 17.98 -5.06 13.54
N PRO A 18 19.22 -5.58 13.62
CA PRO A 18 19.80 -6.38 12.55
C PRO A 18 19.00 -7.67 12.33
N LYS A 19 18.84 -8.09 11.06
CA LYS A 19 18.22 -9.41 10.76
C LYS A 19 18.97 -10.58 11.41
N THR A 20 20.29 -10.46 11.56
CA THR A 20 21.12 -11.44 12.27
C THR A 20 20.77 -11.59 13.75
N SER A 21 20.12 -10.58 14.36
CA SER A 21 19.76 -10.58 15.78
C SER A 21 18.45 -11.28 16.09
N TYR A 22 17.58 -11.52 15.08
CA TYR A 22 16.33 -12.26 15.27
C TYR A 22 16.18 -13.45 14.30
N GLY A 23 17.20 -13.75 13.48
CA GLY A 23 17.37 -15.01 12.74
C GLY A 23 16.05 -15.69 12.30
N GLU A 24 15.84 -16.90 12.82
CA GLU A 24 14.57 -17.66 12.70
C GLU A 24 13.65 -17.48 13.92
N ASN A 25 14.12 -16.83 15.00
CA ASN A 25 13.37 -16.62 16.23
C ASN A 25 13.04 -15.13 16.41
N ASP A 26 11.76 -14.80 16.26
CA ASP A 26 11.26 -13.43 16.31
C ASP A 26 11.15 -12.84 17.73
N SER A 27 11.59 -13.55 18.77
CA SER A 27 11.55 -13.08 20.17
C SER A 27 12.20 -11.72 20.36
N ALA A 28 13.38 -11.48 19.80
CA ALA A 28 14.07 -10.18 19.89
C ALA A 28 13.28 -9.06 19.16
N PHE A 29 12.60 -9.39 18.06
CA PHE A 29 11.74 -8.46 17.34
C PHE A 29 10.49 -8.09 18.15
N HIS A 30 9.82 -9.08 18.75
CA HIS A 30 8.64 -8.84 19.58
C HIS A 30 8.98 -8.10 20.88
N CYS A 31 10.08 -8.47 21.55
CA CYS A 31 10.58 -7.78 22.73
C CYS A 31 10.88 -6.30 22.43
N LEU A 32 11.45 -6.01 21.25
CA LEU A 32 11.67 -4.62 20.84
C LEU A 32 10.35 -3.84 20.66
N LEU A 33 9.36 -4.43 19.99
CA LEU A 33 8.05 -3.78 19.82
C LEU A 33 7.35 -3.54 21.16
N GLU A 34 7.42 -4.50 22.07
CA GLU A 34 6.86 -4.40 23.42
C GLU A 34 7.53 -3.25 24.20
N LYS A 35 8.86 -3.20 24.25
CA LYS A 35 9.57 -2.10 24.93
C LYS A 35 9.24 -0.73 24.35
N LEU A 36 9.20 -0.61 23.02
CA LEU A 36 8.80 0.64 22.37
C LEU A 36 7.36 1.04 22.73
N SER A 37 6.45 0.08 22.84
CA SER A 37 5.06 0.36 23.21
C SER A 37 4.88 0.73 24.69
N GLU A 38 5.68 0.17 25.59
CA GLU A 38 5.72 0.57 27.00
C GLU A 38 6.13 2.04 27.12
N ASP A 39 7.21 2.43 26.43
CA ASP A 39 7.65 3.84 26.37
C ASP A 39 6.55 4.74 25.81
N MET A 40 5.89 4.35 24.72
CA MET A 40 4.78 5.14 24.16
C MET A 40 3.57 5.22 25.10
N SER A 41 3.33 4.18 25.89
CA SER A 41 2.28 4.19 26.92
C SER A 41 2.56 5.27 27.96
N LEU A 42 3.81 5.36 28.45
CA LEU A 42 4.25 6.41 29.38
C LEU A 42 4.12 7.81 28.77
N VAL A 43 4.51 7.98 27.49
CA VAL A 43 4.33 9.26 26.78
C VAL A 43 2.85 9.64 26.64
N THR A 44 1.97 8.65 26.58
CA THR A 44 0.52 8.86 26.46
C THR A 44 -0.15 9.16 27.80
N SER A 45 0.22 8.45 28.86
CA SER A 45 -0.43 8.57 30.18
C SER A 45 0.18 9.68 31.02
N GLU A 46 1.51 9.78 31.01
CA GLU A 46 2.25 10.73 31.84
C GLU A 46 2.63 11.98 31.04
N GLY A 47 3.08 11.83 29.80
CA GLY A 47 3.58 12.94 28.98
C GLY A 47 5.03 13.32 29.30
N LEU A 48 5.68 14.00 28.36
CA LEU A 48 7.09 14.40 28.40
C LEU A 48 7.23 15.88 28.75
N LEU A 49 8.16 16.23 29.64
CA LEU A 49 8.52 17.63 29.91
C LEU A 49 9.41 18.15 28.77
N GLY A 50 8.95 19.17 28.07
CA GLY A 50 9.68 19.85 27.00
C GLY A 50 10.71 20.84 27.55
N PRO A 51 11.67 21.29 26.71
CA PRO A 51 12.67 22.29 27.08
C PRO A 51 12.09 23.65 27.47
N ASP A 52 10.87 23.94 27.03
CA ASP A 52 10.09 25.13 27.37
C ASP A 52 9.37 25.02 28.74
N GLY A 53 9.59 23.93 29.47
CA GLY A 53 8.94 23.63 30.75
C GLY A 53 7.48 23.18 30.62
N ARG A 54 6.96 22.99 29.41
CA ARG A 54 5.59 22.49 29.19
C ARG A 54 5.57 20.98 29.10
N LYS A 55 4.45 20.36 29.48
CA LYS A 55 4.24 18.92 29.36
C LYS A 55 3.53 18.61 28.04
N TYR A 56 4.02 17.61 27.32
CA TYR A 56 3.55 17.19 26.00
C TYR A 56 3.14 15.73 26.03
N TRP A 57 1.95 15.42 25.53
CA TRP A 57 1.46 14.05 25.40
C TRP A 57 1.44 13.65 23.93
N ALA A 58 1.78 12.40 23.65
CA ALA A 58 1.66 11.84 22.31
C ALA A 58 1.08 10.42 22.43
N ALA A 59 0.04 10.16 21.64
CA ALA A 59 -0.63 8.86 21.58
C ALA A 59 -0.39 8.21 20.21
N PRO A 60 0.17 6.99 20.14
CA PRO A 60 0.16 6.21 18.91
C PRO A 60 -1.27 5.86 18.54
N ILE A 61 -1.71 6.25 17.34
CA ILE A 61 -3.08 5.98 16.86
C ILE A 61 -3.17 4.75 15.95
N ALA A 62 -2.03 4.30 15.41
CA ALA A 62 -1.93 3.12 14.56
C ALA A 62 -0.47 2.69 14.36
N MET A 63 -0.27 1.42 14.05
CA MET A 63 0.93 0.88 13.42
C MET A 63 0.69 0.70 11.92
N LYS A 64 1.62 1.21 11.11
CA LYS A 64 1.62 1.04 9.66
C LYS A 64 2.91 0.39 9.19
N GLY A 65 2.82 -0.35 8.10
CA GLY A 65 3.92 -1.09 7.50
C GLY A 65 3.44 -1.79 6.23
N ASP A 66 4.36 -2.43 5.52
CA ASP A 66 3.92 -3.38 4.51
C ASP A 66 3.17 -4.54 5.17
N TRP A 67 2.30 -5.20 4.42
CA TRP A 67 1.47 -6.26 4.99
C TRP A 67 2.27 -7.44 5.58
N PRO A 68 3.41 -7.88 4.98
CA PRO A 68 4.29 -8.84 5.64
C PRO A 68 4.78 -8.40 7.02
N PHE A 69 5.20 -7.13 7.17
CA PHE A 69 5.61 -6.58 8.46
C PHE A 69 4.45 -6.58 9.46
N LEU A 70 3.26 -6.15 9.05
CA LEU A 70 2.08 -6.13 9.92
C LEU A 70 1.65 -7.54 10.34
N ALA A 71 1.70 -8.51 9.42
CA ALA A 71 1.40 -9.91 9.71
C ALA A 71 2.36 -10.49 10.76
N LYS A 72 3.66 -10.19 10.62
CA LYS A 72 4.68 -10.58 11.58
C LYS A 72 4.51 -9.87 12.93
N ALA A 73 4.41 -8.54 12.92
CA ALA A 73 4.25 -7.73 14.13
C ALA A 73 3.02 -8.16 14.92
N GLY A 74 1.87 -8.26 14.25
CA GLY A 74 0.59 -8.64 14.84
C GLY A 74 0.43 -10.12 15.17
N GLN A 75 1.42 -10.98 14.85
CA GLN A 75 1.34 -12.44 15.00
C GLN A 75 0.03 -13.00 14.40
N LEU A 76 -0.29 -12.55 13.18
CA LEU A 76 -1.59 -12.76 12.57
C LEU A 76 -1.76 -14.21 12.08
N GLN A 77 -2.83 -14.86 12.53
CA GLN A 77 -3.27 -16.18 12.05
C GLN A 77 -3.94 -16.12 10.68
N ARG A 78 -4.35 -14.93 10.23
CA ARG A 78 -4.92 -14.68 8.91
C ARG A 78 -4.32 -13.43 8.26
N SER A 79 -3.82 -13.60 7.04
CA SER A 79 -3.18 -12.57 6.24
C SER A 79 -3.12 -12.98 4.76
N PHE A 80 -2.63 -12.10 3.89
CA PHE A 80 -2.48 -12.41 2.46
C PHE A 80 -1.63 -13.66 2.17
N HIS A 81 -0.75 -14.09 3.09
CA HIS A 81 0.02 -15.34 2.96
C HIS A 81 -0.87 -16.58 2.86
N ASN A 82 -2.10 -16.50 3.38
CA ASN A 82 -3.08 -17.58 3.36
C ASN A 82 -3.86 -17.65 2.03
N GLN A 83 -3.66 -16.70 1.11
CA GLN A 83 -4.38 -16.64 -0.16
C GLN A 83 -4.24 -17.98 -0.94
N PRO A 84 -5.35 -18.61 -1.34
CA PRO A 84 -5.31 -19.82 -2.15
C PRO A 84 -4.58 -19.56 -3.48
N LYS A 85 -3.61 -20.42 -3.81
CA LYS A 85 -2.87 -20.36 -5.08
C LYS A 85 -3.60 -21.06 -6.24
N HIS A 86 -4.55 -21.96 -5.91
CA HIS A 86 -5.34 -22.71 -6.88
C HIS A 86 -6.78 -22.85 -6.35
N GLY A 87 -7.78 -22.69 -7.22
CA GLY A 87 -9.21 -22.69 -6.84
C GLY A 87 -9.74 -24.01 -6.27
N HIS A 88 -9.05 -25.13 -6.50
CA HIS A 88 -9.38 -26.45 -5.97
C HIS A 88 -8.19 -27.15 -5.30
N ALA A 89 -7.27 -26.39 -4.71
CA ALA A 89 -6.19 -27.01 -3.94
C ALA A 89 -6.80 -27.95 -2.90
N LYS A 90 -6.50 -29.26 -3.00
CA LYS A 90 -6.83 -30.29 -2.00
C LYS A 90 -6.04 -30.01 -0.72
N LYS A 91 -6.33 -28.91 -0.03
CA LYS A 91 -5.80 -28.66 1.30
C LYS A 91 -6.65 -29.47 2.27
N THR A 92 -5.99 -30.28 3.07
CA THR A 92 -6.57 -31.01 4.22
C THR A 92 -7.16 -30.08 5.28
N LYS A 93 -6.83 -28.78 5.26
CA LYS A 93 -7.36 -27.77 6.17
C LYS A 93 -8.03 -26.61 5.41
N PRO A 94 -9.17 -26.09 5.90
CA PRO A 94 -9.83 -24.91 5.33
C PRO A 94 -8.90 -23.68 5.39
N CYS A 95 -9.09 -22.73 4.47
CA CYS A 95 -8.36 -21.47 4.51
C CYS A 95 -8.72 -20.71 5.79
N PRO A 96 -7.74 -20.28 6.61
CA PRO A 96 -8.01 -19.55 7.86
C PRO A 96 -8.51 -18.11 7.64
N GLY A 97 -8.51 -17.63 6.39
CA GLY A 97 -8.81 -16.25 6.00
C GLY A 97 -7.57 -15.54 5.44
N VAL A 98 -7.79 -14.57 4.56
CA VAL A 98 -6.74 -13.82 3.84
C VAL A 98 -6.59 -12.37 4.31
N CYS A 99 -7.44 -11.93 5.23
CA CYS A 99 -7.49 -10.57 5.75
C CYS A 99 -7.39 -10.56 7.26
N HIS A 100 -6.68 -9.60 7.85
CA HIS A 100 -6.65 -9.44 9.31
C HIS A 100 -7.86 -8.67 9.85
N LEU A 101 -8.46 -7.82 9.03
CA LEU A 101 -9.59 -6.96 9.41
C LEU A 101 -10.95 -7.65 9.35
N CYS A 102 -11.08 -8.74 8.59
CA CYS A 102 -12.32 -9.50 8.45
C CYS A 102 -12.02 -10.99 8.27
N GLU A 103 -13.05 -11.79 8.05
CA GLU A 103 -12.95 -13.23 7.80
C GLU A 103 -12.89 -13.61 6.31
N GLY A 104 -12.70 -12.62 5.42
CA GLY A 104 -12.61 -12.84 3.98
C GLY A 104 -11.62 -13.95 3.61
N GLY A 105 -12.03 -14.86 2.74
CA GLY A 105 -11.27 -16.00 2.27
C GLY A 105 -11.45 -17.28 3.09
N LYS A 106 -12.17 -17.23 4.22
CA LYS A 106 -12.70 -18.44 4.85
C LYS A 106 -13.76 -19.10 3.96
N PRO A 107 -14.07 -20.40 4.17
CA PRO A 107 -15.17 -21.05 3.44
C PRO A 107 -16.46 -20.22 3.52
N SER A 108 -17.10 -20.04 2.38
CA SER A 108 -18.34 -19.24 2.22
C SER A 108 -18.21 -17.73 2.43
N ILE A 109 -17.02 -17.17 2.67
CA ILE A 109 -16.83 -15.72 2.83
C ILE A 109 -15.91 -15.22 1.70
N PRO A 110 -16.45 -14.87 0.51
CA PRO A 110 -15.65 -14.55 -0.67
C PRO A 110 -14.90 -13.23 -0.48
N PHE A 111 -13.56 -13.27 -0.41
CA PHE A 111 -12.77 -12.03 -0.30
C PHE A 111 -12.72 -11.26 -1.62
N GLU A 112 -12.98 -11.94 -2.74
CA GLU A 112 -13.00 -11.40 -4.08
C GLU A 112 -14.22 -10.52 -4.36
N ASP A 113 -15.24 -10.54 -3.49
CA ASP A 113 -16.35 -9.60 -3.60
C ASP A 113 -15.88 -8.20 -3.21
N LEU A 114 -15.69 -7.34 -4.21
CA LEU A 114 -15.26 -5.95 -4.01
C LEU A 114 -16.43 -4.97 -3.97
N SER A 115 -17.67 -5.46 -4.03
CA SER A 115 -18.86 -4.61 -4.07
C SER A 115 -19.04 -3.81 -2.77
N ILE A 116 -19.81 -2.73 -2.84
CA ILE A 116 -20.14 -1.95 -1.64
C ILE A 116 -20.96 -2.77 -0.62
N PHE A 117 -21.62 -3.85 -1.03
CA PHE A 117 -22.41 -4.72 -0.16
C PHE A 117 -21.74 -6.06 0.15
N ALA A 118 -20.43 -6.16 -0.05
CA ALA A 118 -19.70 -7.40 0.13
C ALA A 118 -19.90 -8.05 1.50
N GLU A 119 -20.16 -9.36 1.51
CA GLU A 119 -20.55 -10.12 2.71
C GLU A 119 -19.50 -10.06 3.83
N TRP A 120 -18.21 -10.13 3.48
CA TRP A 120 -17.12 -10.10 4.45
C TRP A 120 -17.09 -8.85 5.34
N GLN A 121 -17.76 -7.76 4.95
CA GLN A 121 -17.81 -6.55 5.77
C GLN A 121 -18.56 -6.77 7.09
N PHE A 122 -19.53 -7.68 7.11
CA PHE A 122 -20.30 -8.05 8.31
C PHE A 122 -19.51 -8.96 9.25
N HIS A 123 -18.34 -9.43 8.81
CA HIS A 123 -17.41 -10.25 9.59
C HIS A 123 -16.25 -9.45 10.20
N MET A 124 -16.29 -8.12 10.11
CA MET A 124 -15.28 -7.25 10.74
C MET A 124 -15.47 -7.23 12.26
N GLY A 125 -14.38 -7.46 13.01
CA GLY A 125 -14.40 -7.54 14.47
C GLY A 125 -15.15 -8.72 15.07
N VAL A 126 -15.63 -9.68 14.27
CA VAL A 126 -16.38 -10.83 14.78
C VAL A 126 -15.46 -11.86 15.43
N ILE A 127 -14.38 -12.24 14.73
CA ILE A 127 -13.35 -13.14 15.26
C ILE A 127 -12.01 -12.42 15.16
N PRO A 128 -11.18 -12.31 16.22
CA PRO A 128 -9.88 -11.66 16.15
C PRO A 128 -8.87 -12.42 15.27
N PRO A 129 -7.88 -11.75 14.64
CA PRO A 129 -6.93 -12.39 13.71
C PRO A 129 -5.73 -13.05 14.41
N TRP A 130 -5.78 -13.32 15.70
CA TRP A 130 -4.69 -13.87 16.51
C TRP A 130 -5.22 -14.82 17.58
N ASP A 131 -4.35 -15.68 18.10
CA ASP A 131 -4.67 -16.51 19.28
C ASP A 131 -4.66 -15.67 20.56
N SER A 132 -3.76 -14.69 20.64
CA SER A 132 -3.65 -13.72 21.74
C SER A 132 -3.27 -12.35 21.18
N ILE A 133 -3.87 -11.27 21.71
CA ILE A 133 -3.51 -9.91 21.31
C ILE A 133 -2.04 -9.66 21.69
N PRO A 134 -1.17 -9.23 20.76
CA PRO A 134 0.19 -8.86 21.08
C PRO A 134 0.28 -7.73 22.12
N ASN A 135 1.20 -7.84 23.09
CA ASN A 135 1.36 -6.84 24.16
C ASN A 135 1.58 -5.42 23.64
N PHE A 136 2.29 -5.26 22.52
CA PHE A 136 2.52 -3.92 21.97
C PHE A 136 1.23 -3.21 21.54
N ILE A 137 0.20 -3.96 21.13
CA ILE A 137 -1.13 -3.42 20.83
C ILE A 137 -1.84 -3.06 22.14
N LEU A 138 -1.74 -3.91 23.17
CA LEU A 138 -2.34 -3.66 24.48
C LEU A 138 -1.81 -2.40 25.16
N ASN A 139 -0.53 -2.08 24.95
CA ASN A 139 0.13 -0.91 25.55
C ASN A 139 -0.20 0.42 24.85
N CYS A 140 -0.78 0.38 23.64
CA CYS A 140 -1.08 1.56 22.83
C CYS A 140 -2.55 2.01 22.92
N CYS A 141 -2.82 3.27 22.55
CA CYS A 141 -4.19 3.73 22.32
C CYS A 141 -4.80 2.98 21.13
N ARG A 142 -5.79 2.15 21.41
CA ARG A 142 -6.48 1.32 20.42
C ARG A 142 -7.98 1.34 20.65
N ASP A 143 -8.73 0.97 19.62
CA ASP A 143 -10.11 0.55 19.81
C ASP A 143 -10.12 -0.79 20.57
N VAL A 144 -10.84 -0.83 21.70
CA VAL A 144 -10.93 -2.03 22.52
C VAL A 144 -11.80 -3.10 21.83
N SER A 145 -12.79 -2.66 21.06
CA SER A 145 -13.73 -3.52 20.33
C SER A 145 -13.12 -4.03 19.02
N TYR A 146 -12.26 -3.23 18.38
CA TYR A 146 -11.64 -3.56 17.10
C TYR A 146 -10.11 -3.38 17.11
N PRO A 147 -9.37 -4.08 18.00
CA PRO A 147 -7.92 -3.96 18.16
C PRO A 147 -7.12 -4.14 16.86
N GLU A 148 -7.60 -4.95 15.93
CA GLU A 148 -6.93 -5.25 14.66
C GLU A 148 -6.82 -4.03 13.74
N THR A 149 -7.68 -3.04 13.93
CA THR A 149 -7.64 -1.77 13.18
C THR A 149 -6.41 -0.93 13.52
N PHE A 150 -5.75 -1.22 14.66
CA PHE A 150 -4.46 -0.62 14.99
C PHE A 150 -3.39 -0.98 13.95
N LEU A 151 -3.50 -2.13 13.28
CA LEU A 151 -2.65 -2.51 12.16
C LEU A 151 -3.21 -1.91 10.86
N ALA A 152 -2.91 -0.64 10.63
CA ALA A 152 -3.50 0.14 9.57
C ALA A 152 -3.00 -0.29 8.17
N PRO A 153 -3.91 -0.54 7.21
CA PRO A 153 -3.54 -0.86 5.85
C PRO A 153 -2.76 0.25 5.17
N ASP A 154 -1.62 -0.09 4.57
CA ASP A 154 -0.82 0.86 3.81
C ASP A 154 -1.36 1.02 2.36
N PRO A 155 -1.88 2.20 1.96
CA PRO A 155 -2.36 2.45 0.60
C PRO A 155 -1.23 2.37 -0.45
N TRP A 156 0.03 2.55 -0.06
CA TRP A 156 1.13 2.52 -1.01
C TRP A 156 1.48 1.09 -1.47
N HIS A 157 1.68 0.14 -0.56
CA HIS A 157 1.87 -1.28 -0.90
C HIS A 157 0.61 -1.95 -1.42
N THR A 158 -0.56 -1.43 -1.04
CA THR A 158 -1.86 -1.93 -1.51
C THR A 158 -2.11 -1.52 -2.96
N TRP A 159 -1.86 -0.26 -3.33
CA TRP A 159 -2.07 0.23 -4.70
C TRP A 159 -0.77 0.37 -5.49
N HIS A 160 0.12 1.29 -5.09
CA HIS A 160 1.27 1.70 -5.90
C HIS A 160 2.27 0.56 -6.14
N LEU A 161 2.54 -0.28 -5.14
CA LEU A 161 3.33 -1.52 -5.28
C LEU A 161 2.47 -2.79 -5.19
N GLY A 162 1.16 -2.63 -5.35
CA GLY A 162 0.19 -3.70 -5.27
C GLY A 162 -0.69 -3.74 -6.50
N GLU A 163 -1.97 -3.49 -6.30
CA GLU A 163 -2.97 -3.66 -7.34
C GLU A 163 -2.78 -2.70 -8.52
N GLY A 164 -2.38 -1.45 -8.28
CA GLY A 164 -2.07 -0.51 -9.36
C GLY A 164 -0.91 -0.97 -10.25
N ARG A 165 0.08 -1.65 -9.67
CA ARG A 165 1.19 -2.26 -10.41
C ARG A 165 0.70 -3.41 -11.29
N ASN A 166 -0.16 -4.27 -10.75
CA ASN A 166 -0.76 -5.37 -11.51
C ASN A 166 -1.66 -4.82 -12.61
N PHE A 167 -2.54 -3.87 -12.30
CA PHE A 167 -3.40 -3.19 -13.26
C PHE A 167 -2.61 -2.60 -14.44
N CYS A 168 -1.51 -1.89 -14.16
CA CYS A 168 -0.62 -1.36 -15.22
C CYS A 168 -0.09 -2.49 -16.11
N SER A 169 0.43 -3.57 -15.54
CA SER A 169 0.93 -4.70 -16.31
C SER A 169 -0.15 -5.37 -17.18
N ASN A 170 -1.37 -5.51 -16.65
CA ASN A 170 -2.50 -6.05 -17.39
C ASN A 170 -2.91 -5.12 -18.55
N ALA A 171 -2.96 -3.81 -18.31
CA ALA A 171 -3.23 -2.82 -19.36
C ALA A 171 -2.14 -2.82 -20.45
N ILE A 172 -0.87 -2.95 -20.08
CA ILE A 172 0.24 -3.06 -21.06
C ILE A 172 0.11 -4.36 -21.86
N ALA A 173 -0.18 -5.49 -21.22
CA ALA A 173 -0.43 -6.76 -21.92
C ALA A 173 -1.57 -6.61 -22.94
N LEU A 174 -2.69 -6.02 -22.51
CA LEU A 174 -3.84 -5.75 -23.35
C LEU A 174 -3.49 -4.83 -24.53
N ILE A 175 -2.81 -3.70 -24.29
CA ILE A 175 -2.35 -2.78 -25.35
C ILE A 175 -1.45 -3.49 -26.35
N THR A 176 -0.49 -4.28 -25.89
CA THR A 176 0.42 -4.98 -26.80
C THR A 176 -0.29 -6.04 -27.65
N SER A 177 -1.43 -6.58 -27.21
CA SER A 177 -2.17 -7.57 -27.99
C SER A 177 -2.64 -7.04 -29.36
N THR A 178 -2.96 -5.76 -29.47
CA THR A 178 -3.43 -5.11 -30.71
C THR A 178 -2.34 -4.42 -31.53
N MET A 179 -1.11 -4.38 -31.01
CA MET A 179 0.00 -3.75 -31.73
C MET A 179 0.45 -4.56 -32.95
N PRO A 180 0.79 -3.90 -34.08
CA PRO A 180 1.07 -4.56 -35.35
C PRO A 180 2.43 -5.27 -35.42
N GLN A 181 3.35 -5.01 -34.48
CA GLN A 181 4.68 -5.62 -34.49
C GLN A 181 4.60 -7.14 -34.30
N GLY A 182 5.46 -7.88 -35.01
CA GLY A 182 5.36 -9.35 -35.10
C GLY A 182 5.70 -10.12 -33.81
N ASN A 183 6.41 -9.52 -32.86
CA ASN A 183 6.75 -10.16 -31.59
C ASN A 183 6.61 -9.21 -30.40
N ILE A 184 6.48 -9.77 -29.19
CA ILE A 184 6.23 -9.01 -27.96
C ILE A 184 7.36 -8.04 -27.59
N ASP A 185 8.62 -8.34 -27.90
CA ASP A 185 9.73 -7.42 -27.59
C ASP A 185 9.63 -6.16 -28.46
N ALA A 186 9.41 -6.33 -29.77
CA ALA A 186 9.19 -5.21 -30.68
C ALA A 186 7.93 -4.39 -30.34
N LYS A 187 6.86 -5.04 -29.85
CA LYS A 187 5.66 -4.37 -29.34
C LYS A 187 5.98 -3.51 -28.11
N LEU A 188 6.72 -4.06 -27.14
CA LEU A 188 7.12 -3.35 -25.92
C LEU A 188 8.08 -2.20 -26.21
N ASP A 189 9.03 -2.35 -27.14
CA ASP A 189 9.94 -1.27 -27.55
C ASP A 189 9.17 -0.13 -28.20
N ALA A 190 8.24 -0.44 -29.12
CA ALA A 190 7.38 0.56 -29.74
C ALA A 190 6.48 1.27 -28.72
N LEU A 191 5.96 0.55 -27.73
CA LEU A 191 5.13 1.14 -26.66
C LEU A 191 5.97 1.99 -25.68
N TYR A 192 7.20 1.56 -25.39
CA TYR A 192 8.13 2.32 -24.55
C TYR A 192 8.48 3.67 -25.18
N GLU A 193 8.70 3.72 -26.49
CA GLU A 193 8.97 4.99 -27.17
C GLU A 193 7.77 5.94 -27.07
N LYS A 194 6.54 5.43 -27.16
CA LYS A 194 5.32 6.22 -26.89
C LYS A 194 5.26 6.71 -25.44
N TYR A 195 5.60 5.87 -24.46
CA TYR A 195 5.68 6.26 -23.06
C TYR A 195 6.75 7.35 -22.81
N ARG A 196 7.91 7.22 -23.43
CA ARG A 196 9.00 8.19 -23.34
C ARG A 196 8.58 9.55 -23.92
N GLN A 197 7.93 9.55 -25.09
CA GLN A 197 7.38 10.76 -25.70
C GLN A 197 6.30 11.40 -24.83
N TYR A 198 5.40 10.59 -24.25
CA TYR A 198 4.42 11.06 -23.28
C TYR A 198 5.08 11.75 -22.08
N CYS A 199 6.10 11.12 -21.48
CA CYS A 199 6.83 11.68 -20.34
C CYS A 199 7.48 13.01 -20.70
N ARG A 200 8.15 13.10 -21.86
CA ARG A 200 8.79 14.33 -22.34
C ARG A 200 7.77 15.46 -22.53
N ARG A 201 6.64 15.19 -23.19
CA ARG A 201 5.59 16.19 -23.45
C ARG A 201 4.93 16.70 -22.18
N ASN A 202 4.82 15.86 -21.15
CA ASN A 202 4.15 16.20 -19.89
C ASN A 202 5.13 16.58 -18.77
N GLN A 203 6.41 16.81 -19.09
CA GLN A 203 7.46 17.15 -18.12
C GLN A 203 7.54 16.17 -16.94
N ARG A 204 7.40 14.87 -17.25
CA ARG A 204 7.47 13.79 -16.25
C ARG A 204 8.80 13.04 -16.36
N GLN A 205 9.25 12.53 -15.22
CA GLN A 205 10.39 11.61 -15.18
C GLN A 205 10.01 10.28 -15.86
N THR A 206 10.89 9.82 -16.75
CA THR A 206 10.86 8.46 -17.29
C THR A 206 11.52 7.52 -16.27
N TYR A 207 10.73 6.69 -15.60
CA TYR A 207 11.23 5.84 -14.49
C TYR A 207 11.87 4.53 -14.93
N ALA A 208 11.54 4.04 -16.13
CA ALA A 208 12.14 2.85 -16.73
C ALA A 208 13.04 3.24 -17.90
N SER A 209 14.12 2.50 -18.12
CA SER A 209 15.02 2.69 -19.27
C SER A 209 14.53 1.96 -20.52
N LYS A 210 13.70 0.93 -20.36
CA LYS A 210 13.01 0.17 -21.42
C LYS A 210 11.83 -0.60 -20.84
N PHE A 211 10.92 -1.05 -21.69
CA PHE A 211 9.88 -2.02 -21.36
C PHE A 211 10.35 -3.43 -21.74
N THR A 212 10.18 -4.41 -20.85
CA THR A 212 10.58 -5.81 -21.11
C THR A 212 9.51 -6.79 -20.65
N LYS A 213 9.59 -8.04 -21.11
CA LYS A 213 8.66 -9.09 -20.68
C LYS A 213 8.71 -9.31 -19.18
N GLU A 214 9.91 -9.25 -18.60
CA GLU A 214 10.13 -9.42 -17.15
C GLU A 214 9.54 -8.26 -16.36
N LEU A 215 9.57 -7.04 -16.91
CA LEU A 215 9.03 -5.87 -16.23
C LEU A 215 7.52 -5.94 -16.03
N PHE A 216 6.79 -6.55 -16.97
CA PHE A 216 5.32 -6.65 -16.94
C PHE A 216 4.78 -8.07 -16.75
N ASN A 217 5.65 -9.07 -16.73
CA ASN A 217 5.31 -10.50 -16.77
C ASN A 217 4.37 -10.91 -17.91
N VAL A 218 4.65 -10.47 -19.14
CA VAL A 218 3.82 -10.78 -20.32
C VAL A 218 4.25 -12.10 -20.99
N LYS A 219 4.10 -13.21 -20.28
CA LYS A 219 4.52 -14.56 -20.72
C LYS A 219 3.40 -15.44 -21.28
N GLY A 220 2.17 -14.94 -21.36
CA GLY A 220 1.01 -15.63 -21.94
C GLY A 220 0.38 -16.73 -21.08
N THR A 221 1.12 -17.37 -20.18
CA THR A 221 0.64 -18.47 -19.31
C THR A 221 0.31 -18.04 -17.87
N GLU A 222 0.56 -16.78 -17.54
CA GLU A 222 0.42 -16.24 -16.18
C GLU A 222 -0.25 -14.86 -16.24
N TYR A 223 -0.87 -14.47 -15.13
CA TYR A 223 -1.40 -13.12 -14.96
C TYR A 223 -0.25 -12.08 -14.97
N PRO A 224 -0.33 -11.03 -15.81
CA PRO A 224 0.65 -9.95 -15.81
C PRO A 224 0.80 -9.31 -14.43
N THR A 225 2.03 -9.20 -13.97
CA THR A 225 2.41 -8.71 -12.64
C THR A 225 3.68 -7.86 -12.80
N GLY A 226 3.66 -6.63 -12.31
CA GLY A 226 4.79 -5.72 -12.49
C GLY A 226 6.00 -6.08 -11.62
N GLY A 227 7.18 -6.07 -12.22
CA GLY A 227 8.47 -6.40 -11.58
C GLY A 227 9.20 -5.22 -10.95
N TRP A 228 8.62 -4.01 -10.95
CA TRP A 228 9.29 -2.82 -10.41
C TRP A 228 9.03 -2.59 -8.92
N THR A 229 9.99 -1.92 -8.28
CA THR A 229 10.02 -1.63 -6.84
C THR A 229 9.76 -0.17 -6.49
N LYS A 230 9.69 0.73 -7.48
CA LYS A 230 9.43 2.16 -7.25
C LYS A 230 7.96 2.49 -7.49
N GLY A 231 7.21 2.82 -6.44
CA GLY A 231 5.77 3.13 -6.55
C GLY A 231 5.45 4.31 -7.48
N ASN A 232 6.35 5.30 -7.62
CA ASN A 232 6.17 6.41 -8.57
C ASN A 232 6.10 5.96 -10.02
N PHE A 233 6.70 4.81 -10.36
CA PHE A 233 6.59 4.28 -11.71
C PHE A 233 5.16 3.84 -12.02
N THR A 234 4.46 3.23 -11.06
CA THR A 234 3.03 2.91 -11.18
C THR A 234 2.21 4.17 -11.41
N THR A 235 2.46 5.26 -10.67
CA THR A 235 1.75 6.53 -10.88
C THR A 235 2.00 7.10 -12.28
N SER A 236 3.24 7.03 -12.76
CA SER A 236 3.61 7.50 -14.11
C SER A 236 2.96 6.64 -15.20
N LEU A 237 2.98 5.31 -15.04
CA LEU A 237 2.35 4.36 -15.96
C LEU A 237 0.83 4.49 -15.97
N MET A 238 0.18 4.62 -14.82
CA MET A 238 -1.28 4.79 -14.75
C MET A 238 -1.76 6.01 -15.55
N LYS A 239 -1.02 7.13 -15.48
CA LYS A 239 -1.32 8.33 -16.27
C LYS A 239 -1.06 8.12 -17.76
N PHE A 240 -0.02 7.37 -18.11
CA PHE A 240 0.25 7.01 -19.50
C PHE A 240 -0.81 6.06 -20.07
N VAL A 241 -1.22 5.04 -19.31
CA VAL A 241 -2.25 4.07 -19.70
C VAL A 241 -3.58 4.79 -19.93
N GLU A 242 -4.00 5.65 -19.01
CA GLU A 242 -5.20 6.48 -19.20
C GLU A 242 -5.08 7.34 -20.47
N PHE A 243 -3.97 8.04 -20.66
CA PHE A 243 -3.74 8.87 -21.84
C PHE A 243 -3.78 8.06 -23.15
N TYR A 244 -3.09 6.91 -23.17
CA TYR A 244 -2.97 6.07 -24.35
C TYR A 244 -4.33 5.51 -24.74
N LEU A 245 -5.02 4.85 -23.81
CA LEU A 245 -6.31 4.22 -24.07
C LEU A 245 -7.38 5.26 -24.44
N HIS A 246 -7.38 6.42 -23.79
CA HIS A 246 -8.32 7.49 -24.16
C HIS A 246 -8.06 8.03 -25.57
N ARG A 247 -6.80 8.18 -25.97
CA ARG A 247 -6.47 8.67 -27.32
C ARG A 247 -6.89 7.71 -28.43
N HIS A 248 -6.90 6.41 -28.13
CA HIS A 248 -7.28 5.34 -29.05
C HIS A 248 -8.72 4.83 -28.81
N GLU A 249 -9.52 5.51 -27.97
CA GLU A 249 -10.84 5.04 -27.53
C GLU A 249 -11.80 4.74 -28.70
N LYS A 250 -11.73 5.53 -29.78
CA LYS A 250 -12.54 5.36 -30.99
C LYS A 250 -12.14 4.17 -31.87
N GLU A 251 -10.97 3.59 -31.62
CA GLU A 251 -10.45 2.43 -32.35
C GLU A 251 -10.89 1.10 -31.71
N PHE A 252 -11.53 1.15 -30.55
CA PHE A 252 -11.95 -0.03 -29.80
C PHE A 252 -13.46 -0.23 -29.87
N GLU A 253 -13.87 -1.49 -29.97
CA GLU A 253 -15.29 -1.85 -29.90
C GLU A 253 -15.91 -1.40 -28.57
N PRO A 254 -17.17 -0.93 -28.59
CA PRO A 254 -17.94 -0.71 -27.38
C PRO A 254 -17.90 -1.94 -26.46
N ASP A 255 -17.87 -1.71 -25.15
CA ASP A 255 -17.81 -2.76 -24.11
C ASP A 255 -16.59 -3.68 -24.14
N SER A 256 -15.61 -3.43 -25.00
CA SER A 256 -14.34 -4.15 -24.99
C SER A 256 -13.55 -3.94 -23.70
N LEU A 257 -12.65 -4.89 -23.40
CA LEU A 257 -11.69 -4.75 -22.29
C LEU A 257 -10.91 -3.42 -22.37
N PHE A 258 -10.62 -2.90 -23.56
CA PHE A 258 -9.91 -1.63 -23.75
C PHE A 258 -10.70 -0.44 -23.19
N VAL A 259 -11.97 -0.32 -23.55
CA VAL A 259 -12.85 0.78 -23.10
C VAL A 259 -13.04 0.71 -21.58
N LYS A 260 -13.29 -0.48 -21.03
CA LYS A 260 -13.43 -0.67 -19.58
C LYS A 260 -12.13 -0.37 -18.83
N THR A 261 -10.98 -0.76 -19.39
CA THR A 261 -9.66 -0.46 -18.81
C THR A 261 -9.40 1.04 -18.81
N ALA A 262 -9.75 1.74 -19.89
CA ALA A 262 -9.64 3.20 -19.99
C ALA A 262 -10.48 3.91 -18.92
N LEU A 263 -11.73 3.47 -18.76
CA LEU A 263 -12.64 4.01 -17.76
C LEU A 263 -12.14 3.75 -16.33
N ALA A 264 -11.73 2.51 -16.03
CA ALA A 264 -11.18 2.15 -14.73
C ALA A 264 -9.93 2.98 -14.40
N ALA A 265 -9.00 3.15 -15.36
CA ALA A 265 -7.80 3.96 -15.20
C ALA A 265 -8.12 5.43 -14.90
N ARG A 266 -9.07 6.02 -15.63
CA ARG A 266 -9.53 7.40 -15.40
C ARG A 266 -10.13 7.57 -14.01
N VAL A 267 -11.04 6.68 -13.62
CA VAL A 267 -11.74 6.73 -12.33
C VAL A 267 -10.75 6.65 -11.17
N ILE A 268 -9.83 5.69 -11.19
CA ILE A 268 -8.88 5.50 -10.10
C ILE A 268 -7.82 6.61 -10.04
N ASN A 269 -7.38 7.14 -11.19
CA ASN A 269 -6.49 8.30 -11.21
C ASN A 269 -7.15 9.53 -10.57
N GLN A 270 -8.45 9.74 -10.76
CA GLN A 270 -9.19 10.82 -10.09
C GLN A 270 -9.26 10.61 -8.57
N VAL A 271 -9.52 9.38 -8.12
CA VAL A 271 -9.56 9.03 -6.68
C VAL A 271 -8.23 9.35 -6.02
N TRP A 272 -7.12 8.82 -6.54
CA TRP A 272 -5.79 9.07 -5.96
C TRP A 272 -5.39 10.54 -6.05
N SER A 273 -5.69 11.22 -7.17
CA SER A 273 -5.38 12.65 -7.29
C SER A 273 -6.09 13.48 -6.22
N LYS A 274 -7.36 13.15 -5.91
CA LYS A 274 -8.09 13.80 -4.82
C LYS A 274 -7.51 13.46 -3.46
N LEU A 275 -7.20 12.20 -3.18
CA LEU A 275 -6.61 11.79 -1.89
C LEU A 275 -5.26 12.46 -1.61
N TYR A 276 -4.41 12.61 -2.61
CA TYR A 276 -3.12 13.31 -2.48
C TYR A 276 -3.29 14.83 -2.30
N ALA A 277 -4.32 15.43 -2.89
CA ALA A 277 -4.61 16.86 -2.77
C ALA A 277 -5.35 17.22 -1.47
N ALA A 278 -6.07 16.26 -0.89
CA ALA A 278 -6.89 16.48 0.29
C ALA A 278 -6.04 16.72 1.57
N PRO A 279 -6.57 17.48 2.54
CA PRO A 279 -5.95 17.67 3.85
C PRO A 279 -5.88 16.36 4.66
N LEU A 280 -5.30 16.42 5.87
CA LEU A 280 -5.30 15.28 6.80
C LEU A 280 -6.72 14.87 7.20
N TRP A 281 -7.58 15.86 7.46
CA TRP A 281 -8.98 15.67 7.83
C TRP A 281 -9.86 16.10 6.66
N ILE A 282 -10.39 15.14 5.92
CA ILE A 282 -11.24 15.36 4.74
C ILE A 282 -12.67 15.61 5.21
N PRO A 283 -13.37 16.67 4.78
CA PRO A 283 -14.80 16.83 5.08
C PRO A 283 -15.61 15.60 4.63
N SER A 284 -16.55 15.14 5.45
CA SER A 284 -17.26 13.87 5.20
C SER A 284 -17.97 13.81 3.84
N TRP A 285 -18.58 14.90 3.38
CA TRP A 285 -19.21 14.97 2.06
C TRP A 285 -18.21 14.72 0.92
N GLU A 286 -16.98 15.23 1.05
CA GLU A 286 -15.93 15.05 0.06
C GLU A 286 -15.36 13.63 0.15
N ALA A 287 -15.16 13.11 1.37
CA ALA A 287 -14.72 11.74 1.61
C ALA A 287 -15.70 10.71 1.02
N VAL A 288 -17.01 10.91 1.19
CA VAL A 288 -18.06 10.08 0.58
C VAL A 288 -17.99 10.15 -0.95
N ALA A 289 -17.80 11.34 -1.53
CA ALA A 289 -17.68 11.49 -2.97
C ALA A 289 -16.43 10.79 -3.55
N ILE A 290 -15.30 10.83 -2.82
CA ILE A 290 -14.07 10.11 -3.19
C ILE A 290 -14.30 8.61 -3.08
N ALA A 291 -14.82 8.13 -1.94
CA ALA A 291 -15.01 6.71 -1.67
C ALA A 291 -16.02 6.07 -2.63
N LYS A 292 -17.17 6.71 -2.91
CA LYS A 292 -18.14 6.22 -3.90
C LYS A 292 -17.51 6.06 -5.29
N ARG A 293 -16.68 7.02 -5.71
CA ARG A 293 -15.92 6.92 -6.96
C ARG A 293 -14.90 5.79 -6.94
N ALA A 294 -14.31 5.52 -5.79
CA ALA A 294 -13.41 4.41 -5.60
C ALA A 294 -14.13 3.05 -5.71
N PHE A 295 -15.37 2.93 -5.20
CA PHE A 295 -16.22 1.76 -5.43
C PHE A 295 -16.60 1.59 -6.90
N VAL A 296 -16.84 2.67 -7.65
CA VAL A 296 -17.01 2.58 -9.12
C VAL A 296 -15.78 1.94 -9.79
N PHE A 297 -14.57 2.26 -9.33
CA PHE A 297 -13.37 1.56 -9.83
C PHE A 297 -13.36 0.07 -9.46
N LEU A 298 -13.73 -0.29 -8.23
CA LEU A 298 -13.78 -1.68 -7.80
C LEU A 298 -14.80 -2.50 -8.61
N ASP A 299 -15.97 -1.93 -8.89
CA ASP A 299 -16.99 -2.55 -9.74
C ASP A 299 -16.48 -2.74 -11.18
N LEU A 300 -15.81 -1.73 -11.74
CA LEU A 300 -15.17 -1.82 -13.06
C LEU A 300 -14.07 -2.87 -13.09
N TYR A 301 -13.28 -2.99 -12.02
CA TYR A 301 -12.23 -3.99 -11.89
C TYR A 301 -12.82 -5.41 -11.86
N MET A 302 -13.92 -5.62 -11.13
CA MET A 302 -14.66 -6.89 -11.14
C MET A 302 -15.25 -7.21 -12.51
N SER A 303 -15.77 -6.20 -13.21
CA SER A 303 -16.26 -6.36 -14.60
C SER A 303 -15.14 -6.76 -15.55
N LEU A 304 -13.96 -6.12 -15.44
CA LEU A 304 -12.75 -6.45 -16.21
C LEU A 304 -12.29 -7.89 -15.95
N ALA A 305 -12.20 -8.29 -14.68
CA ALA A 305 -11.82 -9.66 -14.29
C ALA A 305 -12.80 -10.70 -14.84
N SER A 306 -14.11 -10.43 -14.74
CA SER A 306 -15.16 -11.33 -15.23
C SER A 306 -15.13 -11.48 -16.74
N GLN A 307 -15.02 -10.36 -17.46
CA GLN A 307 -14.97 -10.37 -18.92
C GLN A 307 -13.68 -11.02 -19.44
N ALA A 308 -12.52 -10.70 -18.86
CA ALA A 308 -11.26 -11.34 -19.23
C ALA A 308 -11.35 -12.87 -19.08
N LYS A 309 -11.93 -13.35 -17.98
CA LYS A 309 -12.17 -14.78 -17.76
C LYS A 309 -13.11 -15.38 -18.81
N GLN A 310 -14.20 -14.70 -19.15
CA GLN A 310 -15.16 -15.16 -20.18
C GLN A 310 -14.52 -15.24 -21.57
N GLU A 311 -13.65 -14.29 -21.91
CA GLU A 311 -12.90 -14.23 -23.17
C GLU A 311 -11.65 -15.13 -23.19
N GLY A 312 -11.37 -15.87 -22.09
CA GLY A 312 -10.22 -16.78 -22.00
C GLY A 312 -8.87 -16.09 -21.78
N TYR A 313 -8.87 -14.81 -21.38
CA TYR A 313 -7.67 -14.06 -21.06
C TYR A 313 -7.30 -14.15 -19.58
N LEU A 314 -6.01 -14.38 -19.31
CA LEU A 314 -5.44 -14.33 -17.96
C LEU A 314 -5.13 -12.88 -17.57
N LEU A 315 -6.16 -12.04 -17.43
CA LEU A 315 -6.04 -10.64 -17.04
C LEU A 315 -6.86 -10.31 -15.79
N TYR A 316 -6.42 -9.28 -15.06
CA TYR A 316 -7.13 -8.64 -13.93
C TYR A 316 -7.48 -9.59 -12.77
N LEU A 317 -6.46 -10.30 -12.25
CA LEU A 317 -6.60 -11.19 -11.10
C LEU A 317 -6.99 -10.43 -9.82
N VAL A 318 -8.17 -10.74 -9.29
CA VAL A 318 -8.61 -10.28 -7.97
C VAL A 318 -7.79 -10.99 -6.89
N ASN A 319 -6.96 -10.23 -6.17
CA ASN A 319 -6.09 -10.75 -5.11
C ASN A 319 -6.36 -10.05 -3.77
N ALA A 320 -5.69 -10.49 -2.71
CA ALA A 320 -5.89 -9.95 -1.36
C ALA A 320 -5.61 -8.42 -1.26
N LYS A 321 -4.79 -7.84 -2.14
CA LYS A 321 -4.56 -6.39 -2.17
C LYS A 321 -5.75 -5.62 -2.76
N ALA A 322 -6.45 -6.17 -3.75
CA ALA A 322 -7.70 -5.60 -4.25
C ALA A 322 -8.77 -5.59 -3.13
N HIS A 323 -8.84 -6.67 -2.36
CA HIS A 323 -9.69 -6.74 -1.16
C HIS A 323 -9.29 -5.70 -0.09
N MET A 324 -8.01 -5.59 0.22
CA MET A 324 -7.51 -4.58 1.17
C MET A 324 -7.78 -3.14 0.69
N LEU A 325 -7.77 -2.91 -0.62
CA LEU A 325 -8.16 -1.63 -1.19
C LEU A 325 -9.65 -1.30 -0.92
N SER A 326 -10.53 -2.30 -0.96
CA SER A 326 -11.93 -2.17 -0.55
C SER A 326 -12.07 -1.76 0.92
N HIS A 327 -11.30 -2.36 1.83
CA HIS A 327 -11.26 -1.93 3.24
C HIS A 327 -10.85 -0.45 3.40
N ILE A 328 -9.81 0.00 2.67
CA ILE A 328 -9.35 1.40 2.73
C ILE A 328 -10.48 2.35 2.34
N PHE A 329 -11.15 2.12 1.21
CA PHE A 329 -12.24 2.99 0.76
C PHE A 329 -13.49 2.89 1.63
N ARG A 330 -13.82 1.69 2.13
CA ARG A 330 -14.94 1.47 3.05
C ARG A 330 -14.76 2.21 4.37
N SER A 331 -13.54 2.21 4.91
CA SER A 331 -13.23 2.94 6.15
C SER A 331 -13.53 4.44 6.05
N MET A 332 -13.43 5.02 4.84
CA MET A 332 -13.78 6.42 4.61
C MET A 332 -15.29 6.65 4.71
N LEU A 333 -16.11 5.71 4.19
CA LEU A 333 -17.58 5.80 4.30
C LEU A 333 -18.01 5.69 5.76
N TRP A 334 -17.47 4.72 6.50
CA TRP A 334 -17.81 4.54 7.91
C TRP A 334 -17.41 5.72 8.79
N GLN A 335 -16.21 6.27 8.59
CA GLN A 335 -15.80 7.47 9.30
C GLN A 335 -16.71 8.67 8.96
N ALA A 336 -17.14 8.79 7.70
CA ALA A 336 -18.02 9.87 7.25
C ALA A 336 -19.45 9.76 7.83
N ASP A 337 -19.95 8.54 8.03
CA ASP A 337 -21.25 8.31 8.65
C ASP A 337 -21.26 8.66 10.15
N LEU A 338 -20.11 8.52 10.81
CA LEU A 338 -19.95 8.75 12.25
C LEU A 338 -19.50 10.18 12.60
N ASN A 339 -18.82 10.87 11.69
CA ASN A 339 -18.13 12.13 11.99
C ASN A 339 -18.31 13.17 10.88
N GLY A 340 -18.10 14.45 11.18
CA GLY A 340 -18.08 15.53 10.18
C GLY A 340 -16.80 15.59 9.31
N VAL A 341 -15.78 14.82 9.70
CA VAL A 341 -14.51 14.69 8.98
C VAL A 341 -14.02 13.24 8.98
N VAL A 342 -13.22 12.89 7.99
CA VAL A 342 -12.59 11.58 7.79
C VAL A 342 -11.09 11.72 7.78
N LEU A 343 -10.38 10.83 8.47
CA LEU A 343 -8.93 10.76 8.40
C LEU A 343 -8.51 10.31 7.00
N ASN A 344 -7.70 11.13 6.32
CA ASN A 344 -7.20 10.81 5.00
C ASN A 344 -6.36 9.52 5.05
N PRO A 345 -6.75 8.43 4.34
CA PRO A 345 -6.09 7.12 4.45
C PRO A 345 -4.62 7.16 4.05
N MET A 346 -4.22 8.17 3.28
CA MET A 346 -2.82 8.38 2.91
C MET A 346 -1.90 8.62 4.11
N VAL A 347 -2.41 8.99 5.30
CA VAL A 347 -1.61 9.06 6.52
C VAL A 347 -0.91 7.72 6.85
N PHE A 348 -1.54 6.61 6.45
CA PHE A 348 -1.01 5.25 6.61
C PHE A 348 -0.06 4.82 5.49
N GLY A 349 0.17 5.69 4.50
CA GLY A 349 1.19 5.50 3.47
C GLY A 349 2.59 5.39 4.06
N VAL A 350 3.38 4.40 3.63
CA VAL A 350 4.73 4.14 4.17
C VAL A 350 5.91 4.65 3.33
N GLN A 351 5.65 5.47 2.30
CA GLN A 351 6.68 5.92 1.35
C GLN A 351 7.85 6.65 2.03
N MET A 352 7.55 7.47 3.03
CA MET A 352 8.55 8.28 3.74
C MET A 352 9.31 7.43 4.76
N GLU A 353 8.63 6.46 5.36
CA GLU A 353 9.17 5.48 6.28
C GLU A 353 10.15 4.57 5.56
N GLU A 354 9.83 4.09 4.35
CA GLU A 354 10.76 3.30 3.54
C GLU A 354 12.01 4.07 3.11
N ASP A 355 11.89 5.34 2.75
CA ASP A 355 13.08 6.15 2.46
C ASP A 355 13.97 6.30 3.71
N LEU A 356 13.38 6.52 4.89
CA LEU A 356 14.14 6.54 6.14
C LEU A 356 14.79 5.18 6.43
N VAL A 357 14.04 4.08 6.36
CA VAL A 357 14.56 2.72 6.56
C VAL A 357 15.69 2.44 5.58
N GLY A 358 15.52 2.77 4.30
CA GLY A 358 16.54 2.62 3.27
C GLY A 358 17.80 3.45 3.55
N LYS A 359 17.66 4.67 4.06
CA LYS A 359 18.77 5.50 4.54
C LYS A 359 19.49 4.85 5.73
N SER A 360 18.76 4.42 6.75
CA SER A 360 19.31 3.75 7.93
C SER A 360 20.02 2.44 7.57
N CYS A 361 19.43 1.59 6.72
CA CYS A 361 20.08 0.37 6.23
C CYS A 361 21.35 0.65 5.43
N ARG A 362 21.41 1.74 4.64
CA ARG A 362 22.64 2.16 3.96
C ARG A 362 23.73 2.59 4.94
N LEU A 363 23.38 3.28 6.02
CA LEU A 363 24.34 3.64 7.07
C LEU A 363 24.89 2.40 7.78
N MET A 364 23.99 1.46 8.10
CA MET A 364 24.32 0.20 8.77
C MET A 364 25.29 -0.68 7.96
N ARG A 365 25.14 -0.73 6.62
CA ARG A 365 26.08 -1.45 5.74
C ARG A 365 27.48 -0.84 5.66
N ARG A 366 27.71 0.33 6.27
CA ARG A 366 28.99 1.08 6.25
C ARG A 366 29.66 1.17 7.62
N VAL A 367 29.25 0.31 8.56
CA VAL A 367 29.81 0.23 9.91
C VAL A 367 30.15 -1.23 10.22
N SER A 368 31.05 -1.45 11.18
CA SER A 368 31.36 -2.81 11.62
C SER A 368 30.10 -3.51 12.16
N PRO A 369 29.85 -4.79 11.81
CA PRO A 369 28.72 -5.57 12.32
C PRO A 369 28.61 -5.59 13.85
N GLN A 370 29.74 -5.58 14.56
CA GLN A 370 29.79 -5.65 16.03
C GLN A 370 29.18 -4.41 16.72
N VAL A 371 29.23 -3.25 16.05
CA VAL A 371 28.73 -1.97 16.57
C VAL A 371 27.64 -1.39 15.67
N ALA A 372 26.99 -2.25 14.87
CA ALA A 372 26.12 -1.82 13.78
C ALA A 372 24.93 -1.02 14.29
N VAL A 373 24.31 -1.45 15.39
CA VAL A 373 23.15 -0.76 16.00
C VAL A 373 23.54 0.63 16.48
N GLU A 374 24.51 0.72 17.39
CA GLU A 374 24.96 1.97 18.00
C GLU A 374 25.48 2.97 16.95
N LYS A 375 26.34 2.53 16.04
CA LYS A 375 26.90 3.41 15.00
C LYS A 375 25.86 3.85 13.99
N THR A 376 24.84 3.03 13.70
CA THR A 376 23.73 3.44 12.82
C THR A 376 22.92 4.54 13.48
N LEU A 377 22.56 4.39 14.76
CA LEU A 377 21.82 5.42 15.51
C LEU A 377 22.61 6.73 15.61
N ARG A 378 23.90 6.67 15.96
CA ARG A 378 24.76 7.87 16.00
C ARG A 378 24.85 8.57 14.64
N ARG A 379 25.04 7.82 13.55
CA ARG A 379 25.08 8.39 12.19
C ARG A 379 23.73 8.94 11.74
N TYR A 380 22.63 8.31 12.16
CA TYR A 380 21.29 8.84 11.96
C TYR A 380 21.13 10.20 12.65
N LEU A 381 21.54 10.34 13.91
CA LEU A 381 21.46 11.61 14.65
C LEU A 381 22.26 12.74 13.97
N ILE A 382 23.47 12.44 13.48
CA ILE A 382 24.27 13.41 12.73
C ILE A 382 23.54 13.85 11.44
N ALA A 383 23.00 12.89 10.69
CA ALA A 383 22.27 13.18 9.45
C ALA A 383 20.97 13.96 9.71
N ALA A 384 20.30 13.66 10.83
CA ALA A 384 19.11 14.39 11.28
C ALA A 384 19.46 15.83 11.66
N ALA A 385 20.51 16.04 12.44
CA ALA A 385 20.95 17.38 12.84
C ALA A 385 21.32 18.27 11.64
N ASP A 386 22.05 17.72 10.66
CA ASP A 386 22.36 18.42 9.40
C ASP A 386 21.09 18.77 8.61
N ALA A 387 20.15 17.82 8.47
CA ALA A 387 18.89 18.06 7.79
C ALA A 387 18.03 19.12 8.49
N TRP A 388 17.99 19.11 9.83
CA TRP A 388 17.27 20.08 10.65
C TRP A 388 17.88 21.48 10.54
N SER A 389 19.21 21.58 10.50
CA SER A 389 19.92 22.83 10.26
C SER A 389 19.57 23.43 8.90
N LYS A 390 19.66 22.63 7.83
CA LYS A 390 19.28 23.06 6.47
C LYS A 390 17.81 23.47 6.35
N ALA A 391 16.93 22.87 7.17
CA ALA A 391 15.51 23.19 7.20
C ALA A 391 15.15 24.30 8.20
N ASN A 392 16.14 24.95 8.86
CA ASN A 392 15.95 25.95 9.91
C ASN A 392 14.99 25.49 11.03
N MET A 393 15.00 24.20 11.37
CA MET A 393 14.13 23.65 12.41
C MET A 393 14.59 24.01 13.82
N TRP A 394 15.89 24.25 14.03
CA TRP A 394 16.44 24.66 15.32
C TRP A 394 15.90 26.01 15.81
N ASN A 395 15.46 26.89 14.90
CA ASN A 395 14.86 28.18 15.27
C ASN A 395 13.39 28.06 15.74
N ARG A 396 12.82 26.85 15.73
CA ARG A 396 11.42 26.58 16.10
C ARG A 396 11.30 25.87 17.46
N ILE A 397 12.43 25.53 18.07
CA ILE A 397 12.59 24.90 19.38
C ILE A 397 13.24 25.96 20.26
#